data_AF-A0AA40YBC7-F1
#
_entry.id   AF-A0AA40YBC7-F1
#
_cell.length_a   1.000
_cell.length_b   1.000
_cell.length_c   1.000
_cell.angle_alpha   90.00
_cell.angle_beta   90.00
_cell.angle_gamma   90.00
#
_symmetry.space_group_name_H-M   'P 1'
#
loop_
_entity.id
_entity.type
_entity.pdbx_description
1 polymer ?
#
loop_
_entity_poly.entity_id
_entity_poly.type
_entity_poly.pdbx_seq_one_letter_code
_entity_poly.pdbx_strand_id
1 'polypeptide(L)'
;MAQGWTIDPGADLINFYEAPPTGTNNIVVTQYAAGAVGGTDVWAVGAWSYRYGYPGEVEFFGDRLWFAGSPGDPQTVWASNIGDYPNFGRSSPIVDSDAVSFTINARQVNAIRDLVPLDSLLVLTTGGEWKVTGGQDSVVTPSTIGIKPQSAYGTGDLQARVLGESAVFLQAQGQRVRDLAYQFEKDGFRGNEISIWADHLVQGYTFRGIEYSTAPWPILWMPRTDGVLIGCTYMPEQEVTGWHPHETDGQVLDVCCLPGEIETEVYLLVRRLINGEWVQYVEQMAPTRYDDPLDWKYADSMLTYDGRRPNGSSMTLTSTDGWNEGAVITATTGAAIFSGAGDVGNILRLAAGDEHVRVRVMTVVSPTVATVESIGSVPLALRGVAVQDWTYQRSAIAGMGHLEGKAVVALVDGNVQKDLQVVDGKVQLQRPGGVVHIGLPYTAHIETLEVNANGGDPLRPMKKLAFEVALLVRNTRGVYVGTTLDTLDPIAQREFENYDEPTGAYTGVLTKNMSCRWGVDSGHFHIISDDPLPMEILSLMPQVVAS
;
A
#
# COMPACT_ATOMS: atom_id res chain seq x y z
N MET A 1 -11.40 -47.52 -4.48
CA MET A 1 -11.48 -48.89 -3.92
C MET A 1 -10.26 -49.10 -3.05
N ALA A 2 -10.45 -49.34 -1.76
CA ALA A 2 -9.34 -49.54 -0.83
C ALA A 2 -8.59 -50.82 -1.22
N GLN A 3 -7.26 -50.74 -1.33
CA GLN A 3 -6.43 -51.92 -1.55
C GLN A 3 -6.62 -52.87 -0.35
N GLY A 4 -6.86 -54.15 -0.62
CA GLY A 4 -7.30 -55.16 0.35
C GLY A 4 -6.25 -55.62 1.38
N TRP A 5 -5.33 -54.74 1.79
CA TRP A 5 -4.23 -55.04 2.71
C TRP A 5 -3.69 -53.79 3.42
N THR A 6 -2.95 -54.00 4.51
CA THR A 6 -2.20 -52.99 5.27
C THR A 6 -0.75 -53.42 5.46
N ILE A 7 0.16 -52.45 5.58
CA ILE A 7 1.57 -52.72 5.90
C ILE A 7 1.80 -52.36 7.37
N ASP A 8 2.43 -53.26 8.11
CA ASP A 8 2.99 -53.01 9.43
C ASP A 8 4.50 -52.82 9.32
N PRO A 9 4.98 -51.57 9.24
CA PRO A 9 6.39 -51.27 9.10
C PRO A 9 7.18 -51.45 10.41
N GLY A 10 6.52 -51.71 11.55
CA GLY A 10 7.20 -52.01 12.81
C GLY A 10 7.64 -53.47 12.95
N ALA A 11 7.08 -54.35 12.13
CA ALA A 11 7.32 -55.79 12.16
C ALA A 11 7.72 -56.38 10.79
N ASP A 12 7.90 -55.54 9.76
CA ASP A 12 8.16 -55.93 8.37
C ASP A 12 7.14 -56.94 7.80
N LEU A 13 5.84 -56.73 8.09
CA LEU A 13 4.76 -57.62 7.66
C LEU A 13 3.72 -56.88 6.79
N ILE A 14 3.15 -57.60 5.82
CA ILE A 14 1.98 -57.16 5.05
C ILE A 14 0.79 -58.03 5.47
N ASN A 15 -0.28 -57.39 5.95
CA ASN A 15 -1.49 -58.04 6.44
C ASN A 15 -2.62 -57.89 5.43
N PHE A 16 -3.20 -59.00 4.97
CA PHE A 16 -4.31 -59.02 4.02
C PHE A 16 -5.65 -59.16 4.74
N TYR A 17 -6.69 -58.44 4.28
CA TYR A 17 -8.02 -58.52 4.90
C TYR A 17 -8.76 -59.83 4.60
N GLU A 18 -8.43 -60.49 3.48
CA GLU A 18 -8.88 -61.85 3.14
C GLU A 18 -7.68 -62.68 2.66
N ALA A 19 -7.63 -63.95 3.07
CA ALA A 19 -6.53 -64.84 2.70
C ALA A 19 -6.58 -65.14 1.18
N PRO A 20 -5.45 -65.04 0.46
CA PRO A 20 -5.42 -65.34 -0.97
C PRO A 20 -5.76 -66.82 -1.22
N PRO A 21 -6.52 -67.13 -2.30
CA PRO A 21 -6.87 -68.51 -2.65
C PRO A 21 -5.62 -69.36 -2.81
N THR A 22 -5.57 -70.48 -2.07
CA THR A 22 -4.44 -71.40 -2.11
C THR A 22 -4.43 -72.13 -3.45
N GLY A 23 -3.50 -71.81 -4.35
CA GLY A 23 -3.29 -72.65 -5.53
C GLY A 23 -2.57 -72.03 -6.70
N THR A 24 -2.85 -70.79 -7.14
CA THR A 24 -2.15 -70.24 -8.31
C THR A 24 -2.31 -68.73 -8.45
N ASN A 25 -1.19 -68.03 -8.24
CA ASN A 25 -0.86 -66.60 -8.42
C ASN A 25 -0.29 -66.02 -7.13
N ASN A 26 0.79 -66.67 -6.64
CA ASN A 26 1.63 -66.12 -5.58
C ASN A 26 1.99 -64.68 -5.94
N ILE A 27 1.69 -63.75 -5.04
CA ILE A 27 2.31 -62.43 -5.08
C ILE A 27 3.82 -62.69 -4.94
N VAL A 28 4.57 -62.47 -6.02
CA VAL A 28 6.02 -62.55 -6.00
C VAL A 28 6.50 -61.28 -5.27
N VAL A 29 6.64 -61.38 -3.96
CA VAL A 29 7.47 -60.43 -3.21
C VAL A 29 8.91 -60.80 -3.54
N THR A 30 9.50 -60.12 -4.52
CA THR A 30 10.94 -60.19 -4.75
C THR A 30 11.61 -59.55 -3.54
N GLN A 31 12.02 -60.37 -2.58
CA GLN A 31 13.05 -59.95 -1.63
C GLN A 31 14.26 -59.57 -2.47
N TYR A 32 14.69 -58.30 -2.40
CA TYR A 32 15.99 -57.93 -2.94
C TYR A 32 17.02 -58.87 -2.31
N ALA A 33 17.82 -59.55 -3.14
CA ALA A 33 18.80 -60.52 -2.66
C ALA A 33 19.59 -59.92 -1.50
N ALA A 34 19.83 -60.72 -0.45
CA ALA A 34 20.44 -60.33 0.82
C ALA A 34 21.85 -59.70 0.74
N GLY A 35 22.36 -59.43 -0.46
CA GLY A 35 23.61 -58.71 -0.72
C GLY A 35 23.57 -57.78 -1.95
N ALA A 36 22.39 -57.39 -2.45
CA ALA A 36 22.27 -56.55 -3.66
C ALA A 36 21.89 -55.08 -3.40
N VAL A 37 21.66 -54.69 -2.15
CA VAL A 37 21.73 -53.31 -1.67
C VAL A 37 22.38 -53.40 -0.31
N GLY A 38 23.37 -52.55 -0.01
CA GLY A 38 23.98 -52.49 1.31
C GLY A 38 22.91 -52.16 2.35
N GLY A 39 22.34 -53.18 2.96
CA GLY A 39 21.41 -53.04 4.08
C GLY A 39 22.13 -52.27 5.17
N THR A 40 21.60 -51.10 5.49
CA THR A 40 22.12 -50.24 6.54
C THR A 40 21.23 -50.39 7.76
N ASP A 41 21.83 -50.64 8.91
CA ASP A 41 21.19 -50.48 10.21
C ASP A 41 20.96 -49.01 10.56
N VAL A 42 21.61 -48.10 9.83
CA VAL A 42 21.40 -46.65 9.91
C VAL A 42 20.21 -46.25 9.06
N TRP A 43 19.04 -46.22 9.69
CA TRP A 43 17.83 -45.62 9.15
C TRP A 43 17.28 -44.60 10.15
N ALA A 44 16.57 -43.58 9.65
CA ALA A 44 15.87 -42.60 10.48
C ALA A 44 14.51 -42.30 9.84
N VAL A 45 13.51 -42.04 10.68
CA VAL A 45 12.22 -41.51 10.22
C VAL A 45 12.42 -40.06 9.80
N GLY A 46 11.93 -39.70 8.61
CA GLY A 46 12.01 -38.32 8.14
C GLY A 46 11.23 -37.38 9.06
N ALA A 47 11.83 -36.24 9.41
CA ALA A 47 11.19 -35.21 10.22
C ALA A 47 9.92 -34.65 9.57
N TRP A 48 9.86 -34.64 8.23
CA TRP A 48 8.72 -34.14 7.46
C TRP A 48 8.07 -35.27 6.67
N SER A 49 6.76 -35.42 6.81
CA SER A 49 5.97 -36.41 6.07
C SER A 49 4.48 -36.15 6.25
N TYR A 50 3.63 -36.84 5.49
CA TYR A 50 2.18 -36.85 5.74
C TYR A 50 1.78 -37.25 7.17
N ARG A 51 2.63 -37.98 7.90
CA ARG A 51 2.35 -38.40 9.29
C ARG A 51 2.75 -37.35 10.31
N TYR A 52 3.90 -36.70 10.13
CA TYR A 52 4.48 -35.73 11.08
C TYR A 52 4.21 -34.27 10.70
N GLY A 53 3.66 -34.04 9.51
CA GLY A 53 3.44 -32.72 8.93
C GLY A 53 4.66 -32.18 8.20
N TYR A 54 4.52 -30.96 7.70
CA TYR A 54 5.56 -30.19 7.01
C TYR A 54 5.85 -28.90 7.78
N PRO A 55 7.04 -28.29 7.62
CA PRO A 55 7.36 -27.00 8.24
C PRO A 55 6.32 -25.93 7.93
N GLY A 56 6.02 -25.09 8.92
CA GLY A 56 5.18 -23.90 8.74
C GLY A 56 5.97 -22.70 8.23
N GLU A 57 7.25 -22.61 8.62
CA GLU A 57 8.12 -21.47 8.33
C GLU A 57 9.38 -21.88 7.57
N VAL A 58 9.87 -20.97 6.74
CA VAL A 58 11.09 -21.12 5.94
C VAL A 58 11.84 -19.80 5.85
N GLU A 59 13.18 -19.83 6.00
CA GLU A 59 14.00 -18.61 5.90
C GLU A 59 15.44 -18.94 5.48
N PHE A 60 16.17 -17.96 4.95
CA PHE A 60 17.61 -18.05 4.69
C PHE A 60 18.41 -17.28 5.74
N PHE A 61 19.41 -17.92 6.33
CA PHE A 61 20.32 -17.25 7.27
C PHE A 61 21.67 -17.96 7.33
N GLY A 62 22.76 -17.20 7.29
CA GLY A 62 24.12 -17.73 7.43
C GLY A 62 24.50 -18.78 6.38
N ASP A 63 24.07 -18.58 5.13
CA ASP A 63 24.26 -19.52 4.00
C ASP A 63 23.67 -20.92 4.24
N ARG A 64 22.57 -20.98 5.00
CA ARG A 64 21.76 -22.17 5.21
C ARG A 64 20.29 -21.86 4.91
N LEU A 65 19.56 -22.88 4.46
CA LEU A 65 18.10 -22.88 4.38
C LEU A 65 17.54 -23.42 5.69
N TRP A 66 16.65 -22.65 6.31
CA TRP A 66 16.04 -22.95 7.60
C TRP A 66 14.58 -23.30 7.42
N PHE A 67 14.13 -24.32 8.15
CA PHE A 67 12.74 -24.73 8.28
C PHE A 67 12.36 -24.80 9.75
N ALA A 68 11.12 -24.47 10.09
CA ALA A 68 10.68 -24.55 11.48
C ALA A 68 9.19 -24.88 11.65
N GLY A 69 8.83 -25.37 12.84
CA GLY A 69 7.45 -25.37 13.32
C GLY A 69 6.52 -26.36 12.62
N SER A 70 6.96 -27.60 12.40
CA SER A 70 6.06 -28.62 11.84
C SER A 70 4.94 -29.00 12.84
N PRO A 71 3.76 -29.46 12.41
CA PRO A 71 2.69 -29.90 13.31
C PRO A 71 3.09 -30.98 14.33
N GLY A 72 3.95 -31.93 13.94
CA GLY A 72 4.46 -32.97 14.83
C GLY A 72 5.53 -32.48 15.81
N ASP A 73 6.35 -31.52 15.36
CA ASP A 73 7.47 -30.94 16.11
C ASP A 73 7.41 -29.39 16.04
N PRO A 74 6.49 -28.74 16.77
CA PRO A 74 6.19 -27.31 16.60
C PRO A 74 7.26 -26.38 17.19
N GLN A 75 8.21 -26.91 17.95
CA GLN A 75 9.32 -26.19 18.58
C GLN A 75 10.68 -26.50 17.94
N THR A 76 10.69 -27.29 16.86
CA THR A 76 11.92 -27.73 16.23
C THR A 76 12.25 -26.88 15.02
N VAL A 77 13.54 -26.61 14.89
CA VAL A 77 14.15 -25.88 13.78
C VAL A 77 15.17 -26.80 13.12
N TRP A 78 15.21 -26.78 11.79
CA TRP A 78 16.15 -27.53 10.97
C TRP A 78 16.84 -26.58 10.00
N ALA A 79 18.16 -26.67 9.87
CA ALA A 79 18.96 -25.91 8.92
C ALA A 79 19.74 -26.85 8.01
N SER A 80 19.75 -26.56 6.71
CA SER A 80 20.52 -27.30 5.69
C SER A 80 22.02 -27.21 5.94
N ASN A 81 22.80 -27.98 5.20
CA ASN A 81 24.24 -27.79 5.08
C ASN A 81 24.56 -26.36 4.57
N ILE A 82 25.75 -25.86 4.94
CA ILE A 82 26.23 -24.55 4.46
C ILE A 82 26.47 -24.62 2.96
N GLY A 83 25.88 -23.70 2.20
CA GLY A 83 26.02 -23.60 0.74
C GLY A 83 25.35 -24.71 -0.07
N ASP A 84 24.67 -25.65 0.58
CA ASP A 84 23.95 -26.78 -0.04
C ASP A 84 22.54 -26.88 0.54
N TYR A 85 21.66 -25.98 0.09
CA TYR A 85 20.29 -25.78 0.59
C TYR A 85 19.38 -27.03 0.57
N PRO A 86 19.42 -27.94 -0.44
CA PRO A 86 18.58 -29.13 -0.42
C PRO A 86 19.11 -30.26 0.50
N ASN A 87 20.30 -30.11 1.08
CA ASN A 87 20.97 -31.18 1.81
C ASN A 87 20.85 -30.98 3.33
N PHE A 88 20.14 -31.89 3.99
CA PHE A 88 19.99 -31.93 5.46
C PHE A 88 20.76 -33.12 6.07
N GLY A 89 21.78 -33.61 5.37
CA GLY A 89 22.63 -34.70 5.81
C GLY A 89 23.60 -34.29 6.91
N ARG A 90 24.15 -35.29 7.60
CA ARG A 90 25.25 -35.13 8.55
C ARG A 90 26.41 -36.04 8.15
N SER A 91 27.62 -35.56 8.35
CA SER A 91 28.85 -36.31 8.10
C SER A 91 29.21 -37.17 9.32
N SER A 92 30.05 -38.17 9.10
CA SER A 92 30.68 -38.96 10.16
C SER A 92 32.19 -39.00 9.90
N PRO A 93 33.02 -38.27 10.69
CA PRO A 93 32.69 -37.42 11.83
C PRO A 93 31.90 -36.16 11.45
N ILE A 94 31.21 -35.55 12.43
CA ILE A 94 30.46 -34.30 12.24
C ILE A 94 31.44 -33.20 11.84
N VAL A 95 31.10 -32.48 10.79
CA VAL A 95 31.83 -31.28 10.34
C VAL A 95 30.98 -30.03 10.56
N ASP A 96 31.63 -28.88 10.66
CA ASP A 96 30.96 -27.61 10.99
C ASP A 96 29.93 -27.15 9.94
N SER A 97 30.06 -27.64 8.69
CA SER A 97 29.13 -27.35 7.59
C SER A 97 27.90 -28.26 7.54
N ASP A 98 27.82 -29.29 8.37
CA ASP A 98 26.70 -30.24 8.39
C ASP A 98 25.39 -29.57 8.84
N ALA A 99 24.26 -30.19 8.50
CA ALA A 99 22.93 -29.76 8.90
C ALA A 99 22.78 -29.66 10.42
N VAL A 100 21.94 -28.73 10.86
CA VAL A 100 21.69 -28.46 12.28
C VAL A 100 20.21 -28.66 12.57
N SER A 101 19.90 -29.37 13.66
CA SER A 101 18.52 -29.50 14.13
C SER A 101 18.47 -29.37 15.64
N PHE A 102 17.56 -28.56 16.17
CA PHE A 102 17.39 -28.38 17.60
C PHE A 102 15.94 -28.03 17.93
N THR A 103 15.54 -28.37 19.15
CA THR A 103 14.22 -28.04 19.70
C THR A 103 14.38 -26.98 20.78
N ILE A 104 13.56 -25.93 20.72
CA ILE A 104 13.54 -24.88 21.74
C ILE A 104 13.13 -25.48 23.08
N ASN A 105 14.01 -25.41 24.08
CA ASN A 105 13.72 -25.89 25.42
C ASN A 105 13.06 -24.78 26.25
N ALA A 106 11.72 -24.81 26.33
CA ALA A 106 10.92 -23.86 27.10
C ALA A 106 10.02 -24.60 28.10
N ARG A 107 9.54 -23.88 29.13
CA ARG A 107 8.64 -24.44 30.16
C ARG A 107 7.28 -24.89 29.61
N GLN A 108 6.89 -24.35 28.45
CA GLN A 108 5.64 -24.63 27.76
C GLN A 108 5.94 -24.90 26.29
N VAL A 109 5.07 -25.67 25.65
CA VAL A 109 5.13 -25.89 24.21
C VAL A 109 4.60 -24.64 23.52
N ASN A 110 5.52 -23.85 22.96
CA ASN A 110 5.21 -22.65 22.18
C ASN A 110 5.55 -22.92 20.72
N ALA A 111 4.55 -22.96 19.86
CA ALA A 111 4.77 -23.19 18.43
C ALA A 111 5.55 -22.03 17.81
N ILE A 112 6.50 -22.35 16.92
CA ILE A 112 7.22 -21.37 16.11
C ILE A 112 6.25 -20.78 15.08
N ARG A 113 6.25 -19.46 14.96
CA ARG A 113 5.34 -18.69 14.10
C ARG A 113 6.04 -17.90 13.01
N ASP A 114 7.32 -17.58 13.19
CA ASP A 114 8.09 -16.86 12.17
C ASP A 114 9.59 -17.00 12.45
N LEU A 115 10.39 -16.84 11.41
CA LEU A 115 11.85 -16.79 11.44
C LEU A 115 12.29 -15.46 10.83
N VAL A 116 13.01 -14.63 11.59
CA VAL A 116 13.39 -13.29 11.13
C VAL A 116 14.92 -13.17 11.05
N PRO A 117 15.49 -12.96 9.85
CA PRO A 117 16.93 -12.85 9.66
C PRO A 117 17.40 -11.40 9.88
N LEU A 118 17.80 -11.07 11.11
CA LEU A 118 18.54 -9.84 11.40
C LEU A 118 20.05 -10.17 11.52
N ASP A 119 20.84 -9.36 12.23
CA ASP A 119 22.23 -9.70 12.59
C ASP A 119 22.36 -11.07 13.27
N SER A 120 21.29 -11.51 13.94
CA SER A 120 21.12 -12.89 14.37
C SER A 120 19.74 -13.39 13.96
N LEU A 121 19.62 -14.68 13.67
CA LEU A 121 18.32 -15.29 13.39
C LEU A 121 17.45 -15.25 14.66
N LEU A 122 16.29 -14.62 14.53
CA LEU A 122 15.27 -14.59 15.56
C LEU A 122 14.22 -15.64 15.26
N VAL A 123 13.87 -16.42 16.29
CA VAL A 123 12.78 -17.39 16.23
C VAL A 123 11.62 -16.85 17.06
N LEU A 124 10.55 -16.50 16.38
CA LEU A 124 9.34 -15.97 16.99
C LEU A 124 8.40 -17.13 17.30
N THR A 125 7.91 -17.21 18.54
CA THR A 125 7.00 -18.27 19.00
C THR A 125 5.75 -17.68 19.62
N THR A 126 4.70 -18.49 19.79
CA THR A 126 3.44 -18.06 20.43
C THR A 126 3.60 -17.51 21.86
N GLY A 127 4.71 -17.82 22.55
CA GLY A 127 4.93 -17.41 23.94
C GLY A 127 6.19 -16.58 24.18
N GLY A 128 6.99 -16.30 23.15
CA GLY A 128 8.19 -15.48 23.29
C GLY A 128 9.10 -15.49 22.08
N GLU A 129 10.09 -14.60 22.13
CA GLU A 129 11.03 -14.32 21.05
C GLU A 129 12.42 -14.82 21.46
N TRP A 130 13.11 -15.51 20.56
CA TRP A 130 14.37 -16.18 20.86
C TRP A 130 15.44 -15.80 19.85
N LYS A 131 16.68 -15.62 20.31
CA LYS A 131 17.86 -15.37 19.47
C LYS A 131 18.63 -16.68 19.29
N VAL A 132 18.90 -17.07 18.05
CA VAL A 132 19.87 -18.12 17.74
C VAL A 132 21.28 -17.54 17.88
N THR A 133 22.16 -18.26 18.55
CA THR A 133 23.56 -17.86 18.76
C THR A 133 24.49 -18.95 18.23
N GLY A 134 25.58 -18.55 17.57
CA GLY A 134 26.63 -19.47 17.15
C GLY A 134 27.95 -19.16 17.86
N GLY A 135 28.37 -19.97 18.83
CA GLY A 135 29.74 -19.98 19.36
C GLY A 135 30.43 -18.62 19.57
N GLN A 136 31.74 -18.58 19.32
CA GLN A 136 32.58 -17.38 19.48
C GLN A 136 32.67 -16.53 18.21
N ASP A 137 32.49 -17.14 17.03
CA ASP A 137 32.59 -16.49 15.72
C ASP A 137 31.23 -16.13 15.11
N SER A 138 30.14 -16.22 15.88
CA SER A 138 28.74 -16.04 15.41
C SER A 138 28.31 -17.02 14.30
N VAL A 139 29.14 -18.01 13.96
CA VAL A 139 28.83 -19.04 12.98
C VAL A 139 28.02 -20.15 13.64
N VAL A 140 26.87 -20.45 13.05
CA VAL A 140 26.01 -21.55 13.48
C VAL A 140 26.51 -22.87 12.89
N THR A 141 27.03 -23.73 13.77
CA THR A 141 27.46 -25.09 13.45
C THR A 141 26.75 -26.09 14.37
N PRO A 142 26.75 -27.40 14.05
CA PRO A 142 26.13 -28.41 14.90
C PRO A 142 26.69 -28.44 16.34
N SER A 143 27.93 -27.98 16.53
CA SER A 143 28.62 -27.99 17.83
C SER A 143 28.51 -26.67 18.60
N THR A 144 28.21 -25.56 17.91
CA THR A 144 28.21 -24.21 18.50
C THR A 144 26.82 -23.62 18.70
N ILE A 145 25.78 -24.25 18.16
CA ILE A 145 24.42 -23.71 18.19
C ILE A 145 23.88 -23.58 19.62
N GLY A 146 23.36 -22.39 19.92
CA GLY A 146 22.64 -22.09 21.14
C GLY A 146 21.40 -21.25 20.85
N ILE A 147 20.51 -21.18 21.83
CA ILE A 147 19.32 -20.33 21.77
C ILE A 147 19.16 -19.58 23.09
N LYS A 148 18.86 -18.28 23.02
CA LYS A 148 18.65 -17.43 24.18
C LYS A 148 17.30 -16.70 24.10
N PRO A 149 16.46 -16.75 25.16
CA PRO A 149 15.22 -15.98 25.19
C PRO A 149 15.53 -14.47 25.20
N GLN A 150 14.76 -13.70 24.44
CA GLN A 150 14.86 -12.23 24.36
C GLN A 150 13.70 -11.58 25.11
N SER A 151 12.47 -12.01 24.82
CA SER A 151 11.26 -11.60 25.52
C SER A 151 10.21 -12.71 25.55
N ALA A 152 9.15 -12.50 26.31
CA ALA A 152 8.06 -13.47 26.54
C ALA A 152 6.70 -12.89 26.13
N TYR A 153 6.66 -12.05 25.09
CA TYR A 153 5.42 -11.40 24.64
C TYR A 153 4.59 -12.33 23.75
N GLY A 154 5.26 -13.05 22.85
CA GLY A 154 4.66 -14.01 21.94
C GLY A 154 4.14 -13.36 20.67
N THR A 155 4.43 -13.99 19.53
CA THR A 155 4.08 -13.50 18.20
C THR A 155 2.76 -14.13 17.73
N GLY A 156 1.94 -13.32 17.08
CA GLY A 156 0.69 -13.73 16.46
C GLY A 156 0.90 -14.55 15.18
N ASP A 157 -0.16 -14.66 14.39
CA ASP A 157 -0.20 -15.51 13.20
C ASP A 157 0.32 -14.80 11.93
N LEU A 158 0.67 -13.51 12.03
CA LEU A 158 1.15 -12.72 10.90
C LEU A 158 2.68 -12.67 10.88
N GLN A 159 3.24 -12.81 9.68
CA GLN A 159 4.66 -12.68 9.44
C GLN A 159 5.14 -11.29 9.85
N ALA A 160 6.28 -11.24 10.54
CA ALA A 160 6.95 -10.02 10.87
C ALA A 160 7.52 -9.35 9.61
N ARG A 161 7.76 -8.04 9.70
CA ARG A 161 8.45 -7.29 8.65
C ARG A 161 9.71 -6.66 9.20
N VAL A 162 10.79 -6.82 8.46
CA VAL A 162 12.07 -6.19 8.78
C VAL A 162 12.05 -4.75 8.31
N LEU A 163 12.37 -3.84 9.22
CA LEU A 163 12.43 -2.41 9.04
C LEU A 163 13.82 -1.93 9.47
N GLY A 164 14.69 -1.66 8.51
CA GLY A 164 16.08 -1.29 8.82
C GLY A 164 16.76 -2.39 9.65
N GLU A 165 17.10 -2.07 10.91
CA GLU A 165 17.74 -3.00 11.85
C GLU A 165 16.78 -3.65 12.85
N SER A 166 15.47 -3.45 12.69
CA SER A 166 14.46 -3.93 13.62
C SER A 166 13.38 -4.77 12.93
N ALA A 167 12.67 -5.57 13.71
CA ALA A 167 11.57 -6.39 13.22
C ALA A 167 10.25 -5.97 13.86
N VAL A 168 9.27 -5.60 13.02
CA VAL A 168 7.94 -5.23 13.47
C VAL A 168 7.02 -6.45 13.39
N PHE A 169 6.35 -6.76 14.49
CA PHE A 169 5.43 -7.90 14.58
C PHE A 169 4.19 -7.57 15.41
N LEU A 170 3.13 -8.34 15.18
CA LEU A 170 1.91 -8.31 15.97
C LEU A 170 2.00 -9.31 17.11
N GLN A 171 1.78 -8.85 18.34
CA GLN A 171 1.71 -9.70 19.51
C GLN A 171 0.44 -10.56 19.48
N ALA A 172 0.55 -11.86 19.80
CA ALA A 172 -0.57 -12.80 19.76
C ALA A 172 -1.73 -12.39 20.69
N GLN A 173 -1.39 -11.93 21.89
CA GLN A 173 -2.35 -11.51 22.90
C GLN A 173 -2.39 -9.98 22.99
N GLY A 174 -3.61 -9.43 23.04
CA GLY A 174 -3.84 -8.01 23.25
C GLY A 174 -3.74 -7.13 21.99
N GLN A 175 -3.44 -7.71 20.82
CA GLN A 175 -3.36 -7.00 19.53
C GLN A 175 -2.51 -5.74 19.66
N ARG A 176 -1.22 -5.94 19.91
CA ARG A 176 -0.22 -4.87 20.07
C ARG A 176 0.80 -4.98 18.96
N VAL A 177 1.22 -3.84 18.42
CA VAL A 177 2.30 -3.79 17.43
C VAL A 177 3.60 -3.48 18.14
N ARG A 178 4.59 -4.35 17.96
CA ARG A 178 5.89 -4.25 18.63
C ARG A 178 7.02 -4.14 17.63
N ASP A 179 7.99 -3.32 17.97
CA ASP A 179 9.29 -3.21 17.32
C ASP A 179 10.33 -4.00 18.11
N LEU A 180 11.01 -4.94 17.46
CA LEU A 180 12.08 -5.76 18.03
C LEU A 180 13.43 -5.32 17.47
N ALA A 181 14.13 -4.47 18.21
CA ALA A 181 15.43 -3.93 17.82
C ALA A 181 16.55 -4.42 18.74
N TYR A 182 17.77 -4.52 18.21
CA TYR A 182 18.95 -4.87 19.00
C TYR A 182 19.37 -3.72 19.92
N GLN A 183 19.73 -4.03 21.16
CA GLN A 183 20.22 -3.09 22.16
C GLN A 183 21.60 -3.50 22.66
N PHE A 184 22.62 -2.68 22.33
CA PHE A 184 24.01 -2.95 22.67
C PHE A 184 24.24 -3.08 24.19
N GLU A 185 23.57 -2.27 25.01
CA GLU A 185 23.71 -2.30 26.48
C GLU A 185 23.33 -3.66 27.10
N LYS A 186 22.44 -4.41 26.45
CA LYS A 186 21.92 -5.68 26.95
C LYS A 186 22.43 -6.88 26.16
N ASP A 187 23.17 -6.66 25.07
CA ASP A 187 23.52 -7.70 24.08
C ASP A 187 22.29 -8.57 23.74
N GLY A 188 21.20 -7.91 23.38
CA GLY A 188 19.91 -8.58 23.18
C GLY A 188 18.89 -7.71 22.46
N PHE A 189 17.80 -8.33 22.05
CA PHE A 189 16.70 -7.69 21.35
C PHE A 189 15.61 -7.28 22.33
N ARG A 190 15.07 -6.07 22.16
CA ARG A 190 14.00 -5.54 23.00
C ARG A 190 12.77 -5.21 22.16
N GLY A 191 11.64 -5.77 22.55
CA GLY A 191 10.32 -5.44 22.01
C GLY A 191 9.75 -4.16 22.62
N ASN A 192 9.83 -3.02 21.93
CA ASN A 192 9.10 -1.80 22.28
C ASN A 192 7.70 -1.82 21.67
N GLU A 193 6.71 -1.26 22.37
CA GLU A 193 5.34 -1.21 21.87
C GLU A 193 5.08 0.10 21.13
N ILE A 194 4.82 0.01 19.83
CA ILE A 194 4.62 1.17 18.95
C ILE A 194 3.15 1.63 18.99
N SER A 195 2.22 0.69 19.22
CA SER A 195 0.78 0.97 19.24
C SER A 195 0.27 1.65 20.51
N ILE A 196 1.11 1.85 21.53
CA ILE A 196 0.71 2.31 22.88
C ILE A 196 -0.12 3.60 22.88
N TRP A 197 0.15 4.53 21.95
CA TRP A 197 -0.57 5.80 21.83
C TRP A 197 -1.81 5.72 20.93
N ALA A 198 -1.99 4.59 20.25
CA ALA A 198 -3.02 4.35 19.26
C ALA A 198 -3.75 3.01 19.53
N ASP A 199 -3.90 2.61 20.80
CA ASP A 199 -4.55 1.36 21.19
C ASP A 199 -5.96 1.23 20.58
N HIS A 200 -6.71 2.33 20.49
CA HIS A 200 -8.04 2.36 19.86
C HIS A 200 -8.04 1.97 18.37
N LEU A 201 -6.88 1.98 17.71
CA LEU A 201 -6.70 1.55 16.32
C LEU A 201 -6.21 0.10 16.18
N VAL A 202 -5.91 -0.60 17.27
CA VAL A 202 -5.32 -1.94 17.18
C VAL A 202 -6.08 -2.91 18.07
N GLN A 203 -6.44 -2.48 19.28
CA GLN A 203 -7.18 -3.25 20.25
C GLN A 203 -8.60 -3.55 19.76
N GLY A 204 -8.97 -4.83 19.79
CA GLY A 204 -10.24 -5.36 19.29
C GLY A 204 -10.22 -5.78 17.83
N TYR A 205 -9.19 -5.41 17.05
CA TYR A 205 -9.13 -5.64 15.61
C TYR A 205 -8.08 -6.70 15.22
N THR A 206 -8.44 -7.53 14.25
CA THR A 206 -7.51 -8.45 13.60
C THR A 206 -6.99 -7.84 12.29
N PHE A 207 -5.76 -8.19 11.93
CA PHE A 207 -5.09 -7.72 10.72
C PHE A 207 -4.89 -8.88 9.76
N ARG A 208 -4.77 -8.57 8.47
CA ARG A 208 -4.53 -9.56 7.40
C ARG A 208 -3.07 -9.64 7.00
N GLY A 209 -2.31 -8.57 7.23
CA GLY A 209 -0.91 -8.48 6.85
C GLY A 209 -0.24 -7.27 7.48
N ILE A 210 1.08 -7.21 7.31
CA ILE A 210 1.93 -6.08 7.65
C ILE A 210 2.82 -5.87 6.43
N GLU A 211 2.85 -4.67 5.88
CA GLU A 211 3.77 -4.29 4.81
C GLU A 211 4.43 -2.96 5.14
N TYR A 212 5.56 -2.67 4.49
CA TYR A 212 6.35 -1.49 4.78
C TYR A 212 6.78 -0.77 3.50
N SER A 213 6.43 0.51 3.40
CA SER A 213 6.95 1.39 2.35
C SER A 213 8.15 2.16 2.85
N THR A 214 9.25 2.18 2.11
CA THR A 214 10.51 2.82 2.52
C THR A 214 10.60 4.29 2.09
N ALA A 215 9.99 4.62 0.95
CA ALA A 215 10.07 5.94 0.33
C ALA A 215 8.71 6.31 -0.28
N PRO A 216 8.34 7.60 -0.28
CA PRO A 216 9.11 8.74 0.22
C PRO A 216 9.05 8.85 1.75
N TRP A 217 8.05 8.23 2.37
CA TRP A 217 7.88 8.18 3.80
C TRP A 217 7.87 6.71 4.28
N PRO A 218 8.53 6.43 5.42
CA PRO A 218 8.53 5.12 6.05
C PRO A 218 7.19 4.88 6.73
N ILE A 219 6.32 4.11 6.07
CA ILE A 219 4.97 3.82 6.54
C ILE A 219 4.77 2.32 6.64
N LEU A 220 4.31 1.88 7.81
CA LEU A 220 3.81 0.53 8.04
C LEU A 220 2.34 0.47 7.64
N TRP A 221 1.99 -0.39 6.69
CA TRP A 221 0.63 -0.61 6.22
C TRP A 221 0.06 -1.91 6.77
N MET A 222 -1.12 -1.83 7.36
CA MET A 222 -1.76 -2.91 8.10
C MET A 222 -3.27 -2.98 7.76
N PRO A 223 -3.68 -3.81 6.79
CA PRO A 223 -5.09 -3.99 6.47
C PRO A 223 -5.79 -4.74 7.59
N ARG A 224 -6.82 -4.13 8.19
CA ARG A 224 -7.68 -4.80 9.16
C ARG A 224 -8.67 -5.73 8.45
N THR A 225 -9.15 -6.72 9.19
CA THR A 225 -10.11 -7.71 8.66
C THR A 225 -11.48 -7.13 8.29
N ASP A 226 -11.86 -6.00 8.88
CA ASP A 226 -13.10 -5.24 8.62
C ASP A 226 -13.05 -4.40 7.34
N GLY A 227 -11.86 -4.23 6.75
CA GLY A 227 -11.64 -3.51 5.50
C GLY A 227 -10.98 -2.14 5.64
N VAL A 228 -10.74 -1.66 6.87
CA VAL A 228 -10.03 -0.41 7.12
C VAL A 228 -8.51 -0.63 6.98
N LEU A 229 -7.82 0.26 6.27
CA LEU A 229 -6.36 0.23 6.17
C LEU A 229 -5.76 1.11 7.29
N ILE A 230 -4.85 0.56 8.08
CA ILE A 230 -4.12 1.33 9.08
C ILE A 230 -2.72 1.60 8.58
N GLY A 231 -2.32 2.86 8.61
CA GLY A 231 -0.94 3.26 8.38
C GLY A 231 -0.28 3.76 9.67
N CYS A 232 1.03 3.52 9.79
CA CYS A 232 1.85 4.12 10.83
C CYS A 232 3.13 4.67 10.22
N THR A 233 3.26 5.99 10.17
CA THR A 233 4.54 6.64 9.87
C THR A 233 5.49 6.39 11.02
N TYR A 234 6.55 5.62 10.76
CA TYR A 234 7.45 5.14 11.82
C TYR A 234 8.92 5.40 11.46
N MET A 235 9.54 6.31 12.19
CA MET A 235 10.98 6.64 12.09
C MET A 235 11.60 6.57 13.49
N PRO A 236 12.08 5.40 13.93
CA PRO A 236 12.66 5.26 15.28
C PRO A 236 13.86 6.19 15.50
N GLU A 237 14.69 6.41 14.47
CA GLU A 237 15.87 7.30 14.54
C GLU A 237 15.52 8.77 14.86
N GLN A 238 14.32 9.21 14.49
CA GLN A 238 13.82 10.56 14.75
C GLN A 238 12.77 10.59 15.85
N GLU A 239 12.52 9.46 16.52
CA GLU A 239 11.46 9.27 17.51
C GLU A 239 10.06 9.66 16.98
N VAL A 240 9.82 9.48 15.67
CA VAL A 240 8.51 9.76 15.04
C VAL A 240 7.67 8.50 14.98
N THR A 241 6.46 8.58 15.50
CA THR A 241 5.43 7.54 15.40
C THR A 241 4.07 8.22 15.22
N GLY A 242 3.44 8.04 14.06
CA GLY A 242 2.15 8.64 13.73
C GLY A 242 1.21 7.62 13.11
N TRP A 243 0.18 7.22 13.86
CA TRP A 243 -0.85 6.29 13.40
C TRP A 243 -2.00 7.03 12.71
N HIS A 244 -2.49 6.48 11.60
CA HIS A 244 -3.57 7.08 10.83
C HIS A 244 -4.45 6.01 10.15
N PRO A 245 -5.78 6.03 10.34
CA PRO A 245 -6.70 5.17 9.61
C PRO A 245 -6.98 5.71 8.20
N HIS A 246 -7.20 4.79 7.27
CA HIS A 246 -7.59 5.03 5.88
C HIS A 246 -8.85 4.24 5.57
N GLU A 247 -9.92 4.97 5.27
CA GLU A 247 -11.23 4.43 4.92
C GLU A 247 -11.51 4.69 3.43
N THR A 248 -12.25 3.78 2.81
CA THR A 248 -12.63 3.82 1.39
C THR A 248 -14.03 3.25 1.21
N ASP A 249 -14.71 3.56 0.11
CA ASP A 249 -15.96 2.91 -0.31
C ASP A 249 -15.69 1.48 -0.81
N GLY A 250 -15.39 0.58 0.13
CA GLY A 250 -14.95 -0.77 -0.13
C GLY A 250 -14.27 -1.39 1.08
N GLN A 251 -13.59 -2.51 0.86
CA GLN A 251 -12.79 -3.19 1.88
C GLN A 251 -11.39 -3.45 1.34
N VAL A 252 -10.37 -2.98 2.05
CA VAL A 252 -8.98 -3.34 1.76
C VAL A 252 -8.74 -4.77 2.26
N LEU A 253 -8.40 -5.66 1.34
CA LEU A 253 -8.18 -7.08 1.62
C LEU A 253 -6.71 -7.41 1.80
N ASP A 254 -5.84 -6.70 1.11
CA ASP A 254 -4.39 -6.93 1.15
C ASP A 254 -3.63 -5.68 0.70
N VAL A 255 -2.35 -5.61 1.06
CA VAL A 255 -1.42 -4.56 0.65
C VAL A 255 -0.10 -5.19 0.23
N CYS A 256 0.57 -4.61 -0.76
CA CYS A 256 1.89 -5.02 -1.19
C CYS A 256 2.74 -3.79 -1.52
N CYS A 257 3.94 -3.71 -0.95
CA CYS A 257 4.89 -2.65 -1.21
C CYS A 257 5.99 -3.16 -2.15
N LEU A 258 6.12 -2.56 -3.33
CA LEU A 258 7.14 -2.89 -4.32
C LEU A 258 8.14 -1.74 -4.49
N PRO A 259 9.43 -2.03 -4.75
CA PRO A 259 10.39 -0.98 -5.06
C PRO A 259 10.09 -0.38 -6.44
N GLY A 260 9.74 0.92 -6.48
CA GLY A 260 9.62 1.69 -7.72
C GLY A 260 10.92 2.41 -8.10
N GLU A 261 10.87 3.23 -9.17
CA GLU A 261 12.05 3.97 -9.65
C GLU A 261 12.46 5.14 -8.74
N ILE A 262 11.47 5.86 -8.20
CA ILE A 262 11.66 7.07 -7.38
C ILE A 262 11.21 6.85 -5.94
N GLU A 263 10.07 6.16 -5.76
CA GLU A 263 9.46 5.88 -4.47
C GLU A 263 8.90 4.45 -4.43
N THR A 264 8.50 3.98 -3.24
CA THR A 264 7.85 2.67 -3.10
C THR A 264 6.46 2.71 -3.74
N GLU A 265 6.17 1.74 -4.59
CA GLU A 265 4.86 1.56 -5.18
C GLU A 265 4.01 0.70 -4.25
N VAL A 266 2.96 1.30 -3.68
CA VAL A 266 2.03 0.60 -2.79
C VAL A 266 0.82 0.16 -3.58
N TYR A 267 0.58 -1.15 -3.62
CA TYR A 267 -0.57 -1.78 -4.25
C TYR A 267 -1.55 -2.25 -3.17
N LEU A 268 -2.83 -2.04 -3.42
CA LEU A 268 -3.94 -2.42 -2.55
C LEU A 268 -4.87 -3.36 -3.31
N LEU A 269 -5.22 -4.49 -2.69
CA LEU A 269 -6.33 -5.32 -3.15
C LEU A 269 -7.62 -4.84 -2.50
N VAL A 270 -8.48 -4.17 -3.26
CA VAL A 270 -9.71 -3.56 -2.75
C VAL A 270 -10.92 -4.29 -3.29
N ARG A 271 -11.86 -4.62 -2.41
CA ARG A 271 -13.16 -5.21 -2.77
C ARG A 271 -14.25 -4.16 -2.69
N ARG A 272 -15.00 -3.97 -3.77
CA ARG A 272 -16.09 -2.99 -3.87
C ARG A 272 -17.38 -3.64 -4.36
N LEU A 273 -18.52 -3.04 -4.01
CA LEU A 273 -19.83 -3.47 -4.49
C LEU A 273 -20.25 -2.59 -5.67
N ILE A 274 -20.23 -3.14 -6.88
CA ILE A 274 -20.56 -2.45 -8.13
C ILE A 274 -21.73 -3.15 -8.79
N ASN A 275 -22.80 -2.41 -9.11
CA ASN A 275 -24.04 -2.96 -9.69
C ASN A 275 -24.65 -4.15 -8.91
N GLY A 276 -24.45 -4.20 -7.59
CA GLY A 276 -24.94 -5.28 -6.73
C GLY A 276 -24.04 -6.52 -6.67
N GLU A 277 -22.92 -6.54 -7.39
CA GLU A 277 -21.93 -7.62 -7.35
C GLU A 277 -20.63 -7.18 -6.68
N TRP A 278 -20.00 -8.12 -5.97
CA TRP A 278 -18.70 -7.88 -5.36
C TRP A 278 -17.59 -8.10 -6.39
N VAL A 279 -16.82 -7.04 -6.64
CA VAL A 279 -15.67 -7.06 -7.55
C VAL A 279 -14.41 -6.72 -6.77
N GLN A 280 -13.28 -7.33 -7.16
CA GLN A 280 -11.96 -7.05 -6.60
C GLN A 280 -11.13 -6.28 -7.62
N TYR A 281 -10.45 -5.24 -7.14
CA TYR A 281 -9.57 -4.37 -7.91
C TYR A 281 -8.19 -4.38 -7.28
N VAL A 282 -7.16 -4.31 -8.13
CA VAL A 282 -5.81 -3.96 -7.70
C VAL A 282 -5.63 -2.48 -7.98
N GLU A 283 -5.47 -1.70 -6.93
CA GLU A 283 -5.32 -0.24 -6.99
C GLU A 283 -3.89 0.13 -6.56
N GLN A 284 -3.29 1.10 -7.24
CA GLN A 284 -1.97 1.62 -6.89
C GLN A 284 -2.14 2.97 -6.21
N MET A 285 -1.50 3.17 -5.06
CA MET A 285 -1.46 4.46 -4.40
C MET A 285 -0.76 5.47 -5.32
N ALA A 286 -1.38 6.63 -5.52
CA ALA A 286 -0.86 7.62 -6.44
C ALA A 286 0.51 8.16 -5.95
N PRO A 287 1.38 8.60 -6.88
CA PRO A 287 2.65 9.18 -6.52
C PRO A 287 2.51 10.38 -5.57
N THR A 288 3.54 10.64 -4.79
CA THR A 288 3.48 11.72 -3.78
C THR A 288 3.89 13.09 -4.30
N ARG A 289 4.65 13.13 -5.40
CA ARG A 289 5.19 14.35 -5.99
C ARG A 289 4.73 14.52 -7.43
N TYR A 290 4.32 15.74 -7.73
CA TYR A 290 3.89 16.17 -9.06
C TYR A 290 4.59 17.48 -9.38
N ASP A 291 5.13 17.58 -10.59
CA ASP A 291 5.75 18.81 -11.09
C ASP A 291 4.71 19.82 -11.61
N ASP A 292 3.59 19.31 -12.15
CA ASP A 292 2.51 20.10 -12.75
C ASP A 292 1.21 19.96 -11.93
N PRO A 293 0.56 21.07 -11.54
CA PRO A 293 -0.77 21.05 -10.94
C PRO A 293 -1.85 20.32 -11.74
N LEU A 294 -1.69 20.24 -13.06
CA LEU A 294 -2.60 19.49 -13.93
C LEU A 294 -2.53 17.98 -13.68
N ASP A 295 -1.41 17.48 -13.14
CA ASP A 295 -1.15 16.06 -12.91
C ASP A 295 -1.47 15.59 -11.49
N TRP A 296 -2.02 16.46 -10.64
CA TRP A 296 -2.37 16.13 -9.27
C TRP A 296 -3.42 15.03 -9.17
N LYS A 297 -3.10 14.00 -8.39
CA LYS A 297 -3.96 12.82 -8.18
C LYS A 297 -4.33 12.68 -6.71
N TYR A 298 -5.44 13.32 -6.33
CA TYR A 298 -5.98 13.29 -4.98
C TYR A 298 -7.43 12.82 -5.04
N ALA A 299 -7.66 11.56 -5.39
CA ALA A 299 -8.99 10.95 -5.34
C ALA A 299 -8.83 9.43 -5.14
N ASP A 300 -9.83 8.80 -4.55
CA ASP A 300 -9.83 7.35 -4.35
C ASP A 300 -10.35 6.62 -5.59
N SER A 301 -9.83 5.42 -5.88
CA SER A 301 -10.19 4.58 -7.04
C SER A 301 -10.25 5.34 -8.37
N MET A 302 -9.24 6.15 -8.64
CA MET A 302 -9.31 7.14 -9.72
C MET A 302 -9.03 6.59 -11.13
N LEU A 303 -9.57 7.27 -12.14
CA LEU A 303 -9.19 7.17 -13.55
C LEU A 303 -8.55 8.49 -14.01
N THR A 304 -7.51 8.38 -14.83
CA THR A 304 -6.89 9.53 -15.50
C THR A 304 -7.18 9.50 -16.99
N TYR A 305 -7.67 10.61 -17.53
CA TYR A 305 -7.69 10.91 -18.95
C TYR A 305 -6.64 11.99 -19.23
N ASP A 306 -5.70 11.68 -20.12
CA ASP A 306 -4.69 12.63 -20.59
C ASP A 306 -4.85 12.85 -22.10
N GLY A 307 -5.38 14.02 -22.44
CA GLY A 307 -5.57 14.46 -23.82
C GLY A 307 -4.34 15.15 -24.41
N ARG A 308 -3.21 15.28 -23.71
CA ARG A 308 -2.00 15.92 -24.23
C ARG A 308 -1.37 15.05 -25.31
N ARG A 309 -1.31 15.58 -26.54
CA ARG A 309 -0.70 14.95 -27.72
C ARG A 309 -0.94 13.42 -27.80
N PRO A 310 -2.20 12.96 -27.94
CA PRO A 310 -2.53 11.54 -27.95
C PRO A 310 -1.73 10.76 -29.00
N ASN A 311 -1.21 9.60 -28.60
CA ASN A 311 -0.34 8.74 -29.42
C ASN A 311 0.92 9.44 -29.98
N GLY A 312 1.38 10.55 -29.38
CA GLY A 312 2.53 11.31 -29.87
C GLY A 312 2.32 11.94 -31.26
N SER A 313 1.06 12.07 -31.70
CA SER A 313 0.72 12.54 -33.03
C SER A 313 0.75 14.07 -33.14
N SER A 314 1.07 14.60 -34.32
CA SER A 314 0.94 16.03 -34.61
C SER A 314 -0.46 16.38 -35.06
N MET A 315 -0.86 17.64 -34.84
CA MET A 315 -2.09 18.23 -35.34
C MET A 315 -1.78 19.34 -36.34
N THR A 316 -2.43 19.31 -37.50
CA THR A 316 -2.32 20.36 -38.52
C THR A 316 -3.70 20.96 -38.80
N LEU A 317 -3.80 22.28 -38.72
CA LEU A 317 -4.99 23.03 -39.15
C LEU A 317 -4.79 23.52 -40.58
N THR A 318 -5.78 23.29 -41.45
CA THR A 318 -5.81 23.82 -42.82
C THR A 318 -7.18 24.43 -43.11
N SER A 319 -7.23 25.54 -43.84
CA SER A 319 -8.49 26.25 -44.10
C SER A 319 -8.57 26.73 -45.54
N THR A 320 -9.76 26.66 -46.12
CA THR A 320 -10.14 27.31 -47.38
C THR A 320 -10.96 28.58 -47.17
N ASP A 321 -11.59 28.72 -46.01
CA ASP A 321 -12.59 29.77 -45.69
C ASP A 321 -12.03 30.87 -44.75
N GLY A 322 -10.72 30.87 -44.53
CA GLY A 322 -10.02 31.88 -43.72
C GLY A 322 -9.71 31.42 -42.28
N TRP A 323 -9.23 32.35 -41.46
CA TRP A 323 -8.63 32.07 -40.14
C TRP A 323 -9.19 32.93 -39.01
N ASN A 324 -10.38 33.50 -39.23
CA ASN A 324 -11.07 34.32 -38.24
C ASN A 324 -11.91 33.44 -37.30
N GLU A 325 -12.38 34.03 -36.20
CA GLU A 325 -13.35 33.38 -35.32
C GLU A 325 -14.61 32.91 -36.09
N GLY A 326 -15.07 31.70 -35.79
CA GLY A 326 -16.19 31.04 -36.47
C GLY A 326 -15.85 30.43 -37.84
N ALA A 327 -14.60 30.54 -38.32
CA ALA A 327 -14.20 29.90 -39.57
C ALA A 327 -14.24 28.37 -39.45
N VAL A 328 -14.68 27.70 -40.52
CA VAL A 328 -14.64 26.25 -40.64
C VAL A 328 -13.26 25.84 -41.15
N ILE A 329 -12.58 25.02 -40.37
CA ILE A 329 -11.19 24.60 -40.56
C ILE A 329 -11.16 23.07 -40.61
N THR A 330 -10.22 22.51 -41.36
CA THR A 330 -9.93 21.08 -41.35
C THR A 330 -8.78 20.80 -40.40
N ALA A 331 -9.05 20.05 -39.34
CA ALA A 331 -8.05 19.52 -38.42
C ALA A 331 -7.64 18.12 -38.86
N THR A 332 -6.34 17.91 -39.06
CA THR A 332 -5.76 16.63 -39.47
C THR A 332 -4.73 16.16 -38.45
N THR A 333 -4.84 14.91 -38.01
CA THR A 333 -3.91 14.27 -37.07
C THR A 333 -3.03 13.25 -37.76
N GLY A 334 -1.82 13.05 -37.24
CA GLY A 334 -0.88 12.04 -37.74
C GLY A 334 -1.26 10.58 -37.43
N ALA A 335 -2.25 10.36 -36.56
CA ALA A 335 -2.72 9.04 -36.13
C ALA A 335 -4.24 9.05 -35.90
N ALA A 336 -4.86 7.87 -35.87
CA ALA A 336 -6.29 7.72 -35.60
C ALA A 336 -6.61 8.11 -34.15
N ILE A 337 -7.33 9.21 -33.97
CA ILE A 337 -7.69 9.80 -32.66
C ILE A 337 -9.18 10.05 -32.55
N PHE A 338 -9.85 10.38 -33.66
CA PHE A 338 -11.28 10.61 -33.68
C PHE A 338 -12.06 9.30 -33.76
N SER A 339 -13.12 9.22 -32.98
CA SER A 339 -14.01 8.08 -32.72
C SER A 339 -15.43 8.29 -33.29
N GLY A 340 -15.65 9.37 -34.05
CA GLY A 340 -16.90 9.63 -34.77
C GLY A 340 -17.84 10.59 -34.05
N ALA A 341 -19.12 10.25 -33.95
CA ALA A 341 -20.16 11.16 -33.43
C ALA A 341 -19.97 11.55 -31.96
N GLY A 342 -19.31 10.70 -31.15
CA GLY A 342 -19.03 11.00 -29.74
C GLY A 342 -18.00 12.11 -29.52
N ASP A 343 -17.32 12.53 -30.59
CA ASP A 343 -16.31 13.58 -30.53
C ASP A 343 -16.80 14.96 -30.96
N VAL A 344 -18.02 15.04 -31.50
CA VAL A 344 -18.64 16.30 -31.88
C VAL A 344 -18.91 17.15 -30.63
N GLY A 345 -18.50 18.41 -30.66
CA GLY A 345 -18.58 19.35 -29.54
C GLY A 345 -17.34 19.38 -28.64
N ASN A 346 -16.45 18.40 -28.73
CA ASN A 346 -15.17 18.42 -28.01
C ASN A 346 -14.26 19.54 -28.52
N ILE A 347 -13.29 19.94 -27.71
CA ILE A 347 -12.40 21.07 -28.00
C ILE A 347 -10.98 20.55 -28.27
N LEU A 348 -10.33 21.07 -29.30
CA LEU A 348 -8.90 20.92 -29.51
C LEU A 348 -8.24 22.24 -29.18
N ARG A 349 -7.27 22.23 -28.26
CA ARG A 349 -6.43 23.38 -27.93
C ARG A 349 -5.07 23.16 -28.59
N LEU A 350 -4.61 24.10 -29.40
CA LEU A 350 -3.27 24.07 -30.01
C LEU A 350 -2.48 25.29 -29.55
N ALA A 351 -1.17 25.11 -29.35
CA ALA A 351 -0.28 26.19 -28.97
C ALA A 351 1.05 26.16 -29.75
N ALA A 352 1.66 27.33 -29.92
CA ALA A 352 2.98 27.52 -30.49
C ALA A 352 3.66 28.70 -29.77
N GLY A 353 4.46 28.39 -28.75
CA GLY A 353 4.98 29.41 -27.82
C GLY A 353 3.82 30.03 -27.04
N ASP A 354 3.73 31.36 -27.01
CA ASP A 354 2.66 32.09 -26.31
C ASP A 354 1.35 32.17 -27.12
N GLU A 355 1.40 31.87 -28.42
CA GLU A 355 0.22 31.88 -29.29
C GLU A 355 -0.58 30.58 -29.14
N HIS A 356 -1.89 30.70 -28.96
CA HIS A 356 -2.78 29.54 -28.81
C HIS A 356 -4.13 29.76 -29.50
N VAL A 357 -4.80 28.67 -29.86
CA VAL A 357 -6.17 28.69 -30.37
C VAL A 357 -6.95 27.49 -29.84
N ARG A 358 -8.26 27.67 -29.65
CA ARG A 358 -9.21 26.59 -29.39
C ARG A 358 -10.08 26.40 -30.62
N VAL A 359 -10.32 25.17 -31.01
CA VAL A 359 -11.24 24.83 -32.09
C VAL A 359 -12.22 23.77 -31.61
N ARG A 360 -13.49 23.87 -32.01
CA ARG A 360 -14.55 22.93 -31.64
C ARG A 360 -14.77 21.93 -32.76
N VAL A 361 -14.81 20.65 -32.44
CA VAL A 361 -15.10 19.59 -33.41
C VAL A 361 -16.57 19.67 -33.86
N MET A 362 -16.79 19.86 -35.15
CA MET A 362 -18.14 19.96 -35.74
C MET A 362 -18.57 18.64 -36.36
N THR A 363 -17.72 18.03 -37.19
CA THR A 363 -17.94 16.69 -37.72
C THR A 363 -16.64 15.94 -37.84
N VAL A 364 -16.67 14.64 -37.60
CA VAL A 364 -15.54 13.75 -37.85
C VAL A 364 -15.70 13.16 -39.25
N VAL A 365 -14.72 13.41 -40.12
CA VAL A 365 -14.72 12.92 -41.51
C VAL A 365 -14.07 11.54 -41.58
N SER A 366 -12.99 11.34 -40.85
CA SER A 366 -12.27 10.07 -40.70
C SER A 366 -11.62 10.00 -39.31
N PRO A 367 -11.05 8.86 -38.90
CA PRO A 367 -10.32 8.77 -37.63
C PRO A 367 -9.14 9.75 -37.50
N THR A 368 -8.66 10.33 -38.61
CA THR A 368 -7.55 11.28 -38.65
C THR A 368 -7.95 12.69 -39.07
N VAL A 369 -9.20 12.92 -39.48
CA VAL A 369 -9.64 14.19 -40.05
C VAL A 369 -10.99 14.60 -39.48
N ALA A 370 -11.07 15.83 -38.96
CA ALA A 370 -12.30 16.44 -38.50
C ALA A 370 -12.47 17.84 -39.08
N THR A 371 -13.72 18.24 -39.34
CA THR A 371 -14.05 19.65 -39.54
C THR A 371 -14.27 20.30 -38.18
N VAL A 372 -13.68 21.47 -37.98
CA VAL A 372 -13.68 22.18 -36.71
C VAL A 372 -14.06 23.65 -36.91
N GLU A 373 -14.69 24.25 -35.93
CA GLU A 373 -14.99 25.68 -35.87
C GLU A 373 -13.96 26.39 -34.99
N SER A 374 -13.37 27.49 -35.48
CA SER A 374 -12.40 28.26 -34.70
C SER A 374 -13.07 29.09 -33.60
N ILE A 375 -12.59 28.97 -32.37
CA ILE A 375 -12.97 29.83 -31.24
C ILE A 375 -11.85 30.85 -31.07
N GLY A 376 -12.02 32.00 -31.72
CA GLY A 376 -11.00 33.04 -31.88
C GLY A 376 -10.27 32.99 -33.23
N SER A 377 -9.42 33.99 -33.49
CA SER A 377 -8.62 34.06 -34.72
C SER A 377 -7.40 33.14 -34.61
N VAL A 378 -7.16 32.29 -35.61
CA VAL A 378 -6.02 31.37 -35.61
C VAL A 378 -4.72 32.15 -35.90
N PRO A 379 -3.74 32.16 -35.00
CA PRO A 379 -2.45 32.81 -35.19
C PRO A 379 -1.66 32.23 -36.38
N LEU A 380 -0.79 33.03 -36.99
CA LEU A 380 -0.03 32.63 -38.19
C LEU A 380 0.86 31.41 -37.92
N ALA A 381 1.41 31.29 -36.71
CA ALA A 381 2.29 30.17 -36.33
C ALA A 381 1.59 28.80 -36.36
N LEU A 382 0.25 28.77 -36.30
CA LEU A 382 -0.55 27.54 -36.25
C LEU A 382 -1.17 27.16 -37.60
N ARG A 383 -0.97 27.96 -38.65
CA ARG A 383 -1.65 27.79 -39.96
C ARG A 383 -0.86 26.85 -40.88
N GLY A 384 -1.40 25.66 -41.16
CA GLY A 384 -0.77 24.68 -42.05
C GLY A 384 0.50 24.05 -41.50
N VAL A 385 0.79 24.27 -40.21
CA VAL A 385 1.96 23.73 -39.51
C VAL A 385 1.56 22.50 -38.71
N ALA A 386 2.41 21.48 -38.71
CA ALA A 386 2.23 20.29 -37.87
C ALA A 386 2.68 20.60 -36.43
N VAL A 387 1.71 20.90 -35.58
CA VAL A 387 1.92 21.30 -34.18
C VAL A 387 2.03 20.05 -33.31
N GLN A 388 3.01 20.05 -32.39
CA GLN A 388 3.20 18.97 -31.42
C GLN A 388 2.57 19.31 -30.05
N ASP A 389 2.46 20.59 -29.73
CA ASP A 389 1.81 21.08 -28.51
C ASP A 389 0.32 21.31 -28.76
N TRP A 390 -0.46 20.26 -28.50
CA TRP A 390 -1.90 20.31 -28.59
C TRP A 390 -2.55 19.33 -27.62
N THR A 391 -3.75 19.68 -27.17
CA THR A 391 -4.50 18.92 -26.16
C THR A 391 -5.91 18.67 -26.66
N TYR A 392 -6.35 17.42 -26.55
CA TYR A 392 -7.70 17.00 -26.84
C TYR A 392 -8.59 17.08 -25.59
N GLN A 393 -9.44 18.10 -25.52
CA GLN A 393 -10.36 18.29 -24.41
C GLN A 393 -11.72 17.62 -24.68
N ARG A 394 -12.11 16.69 -23.80
CA ARG A 394 -13.38 15.94 -23.93
C ARG A 394 -14.42 16.41 -22.92
N SER A 395 -15.69 16.44 -23.32
CA SER A 395 -16.81 16.70 -22.41
C SER A 395 -17.31 15.45 -21.69
N ALA A 396 -16.99 14.26 -22.21
CA ALA A 396 -17.38 12.98 -21.62
C ALA A 396 -16.16 12.06 -21.48
N ILE A 397 -15.94 11.54 -20.28
CA ILE A 397 -14.86 10.59 -19.98
C ILE A 397 -15.47 9.21 -19.82
N ALA A 398 -14.92 8.22 -20.53
CA ALA A 398 -15.36 6.82 -20.49
C ALA A 398 -14.33 5.94 -19.76
N GLY A 399 -14.71 4.70 -19.44
CA GLY A 399 -13.83 3.74 -18.75
C GLY A 399 -14.02 3.71 -17.24
N MET A 400 -15.07 4.35 -16.73
CA MET A 400 -15.38 4.47 -15.30
C MET A 400 -16.24 3.31 -14.77
N GLY A 401 -16.26 2.16 -15.46
CA GLY A 401 -17.13 1.03 -15.09
C GLY A 401 -16.86 0.47 -13.69
N HIS A 402 -15.66 0.68 -13.15
CA HIS A 402 -15.30 0.30 -11.78
C HIS A 402 -15.97 1.14 -10.70
N LEU A 403 -16.58 2.28 -11.06
CA LEU A 403 -17.29 3.20 -10.17
C LEU A 403 -18.76 3.41 -10.60
N GLU A 404 -19.35 2.47 -11.33
CA GLU A 404 -20.73 2.61 -11.84
C GLU A 404 -21.74 2.94 -10.73
N GLY A 405 -22.56 3.97 -10.97
CA GLY A 405 -23.58 4.43 -10.04
C GLY A 405 -23.07 5.26 -8.85
N LYS A 406 -21.75 5.41 -8.70
CA LYS A 406 -21.15 6.20 -7.61
C LYS A 406 -21.11 7.70 -7.95
N ALA A 407 -21.17 8.53 -6.91
CA ALA A 407 -20.86 9.95 -7.00
C ALA A 407 -19.34 10.13 -6.99
N VAL A 408 -18.83 10.98 -7.86
CA VAL A 408 -17.40 11.19 -8.07
C VAL A 408 -17.06 12.67 -8.07
N VAL A 409 -15.80 12.96 -7.80
CA VAL A 409 -15.21 14.30 -7.93
C VAL A 409 -14.13 14.25 -8.99
N ALA A 410 -13.94 15.36 -9.72
CA ALA A 410 -12.92 15.45 -10.74
C ALA A 410 -12.02 16.67 -10.54
N LEU A 411 -10.73 16.50 -10.80
CA LEU A 411 -9.82 17.59 -11.08
C LEU A 411 -9.69 17.70 -12.61
N VAL A 412 -10.25 18.76 -13.18
CA VAL A 412 -10.32 19.03 -14.62
C VAL A 412 -9.43 20.23 -14.94
N ASP A 413 -8.32 19.99 -15.63
CA ASP A 413 -7.33 21.02 -15.96
C ASP A 413 -6.95 21.87 -14.71
N GLY A 414 -6.72 21.22 -13.56
CA GLY A 414 -6.35 21.86 -12.29
C GLY A 414 -7.51 22.52 -11.51
N ASN A 415 -8.75 22.37 -11.98
CA ASN A 415 -9.94 22.91 -11.34
C ASN A 415 -10.89 21.81 -10.85
N VAL A 416 -11.39 21.96 -9.63
CA VAL A 416 -12.29 20.99 -9.00
C VAL A 416 -13.69 21.08 -9.62
N GLN A 417 -14.26 19.94 -9.97
CA GLN A 417 -15.67 19.76 -10.32
C GLN A 417 -16.30 18.70 -9.41
N LYS A 418 -17.34 19.11 -8.67
CA LYS A 418 -18.16 18.26 -7.80
C LYS A 418 -19.46 17.85 -8.48
N ASP A 419 -20.25 17.03 -7.78
CA ASP A 419 -21.60 16.61 -8.18
C ASP A 419 -21.64 15.86 -9.52
N LEU A 420 -20.61 15.06 -9.77
CA LEU A 420 -20.52 14.19 -10.94
C LEU A 420 -21.01 12.78 -10.58
N GLN A 421 -21.60 12.09 -11.55
CA GLN A 421 -22.08 10.72 -11.38
C GLN A 421 -21.60 9.85 -12.54
N VAL A 422 -21.23 8.61 -12.22
CA VAL A 422 -20.92 7.60 -13.23
C VAL A 422 -22.21 6.95 -13.71
N VAL A 423 -22.46 7.05 -15.01
CA VAL A 423 -23.61 6.44 -15.70
C VAL A 423 -23.13 5.77 -16.98
N ASP A 424 -23.42 4.48 -17.15
CA ASP A 424 -23.01 3.68 -18.31
C ASP A 424 -21.48 3.72 -18.55
N GLY A 425 -20.71 3.63 -17.46
CA GLY A 425 -19.26 3.66 -17.44
C GLY A 425 -18.66 5.00 -17.86
N LYS A 426 -19.44 6.08 -17.84
CA LYS A 426 -19.04 7.42 -18.29
C LYS A 426 -19.40 8.50 -17.28
N VAL A 427 -18.66 9.60 -17.33
CA VAL A 427 -18.93 10.83 -16.58
C VAL A 427 -19.01 11.99 -17.56
N GLN A 428 -20.06 12.80 -17.44
CA GLN A 428 -20.20 14.06 -18.19
C GLN A 428 -19.60 15.20 -17.39
N LEU A 429 -18.60 15.86 -17.94
CA LEU A 429 -17.96 17.02 -17.34
C LEU A 429 -18.81 18.26 -17.56
N GLN A 430 -18.76 19.20 -16.63
CA GLN A 430 -19.46 20.48 -16.75
C GLN A 430 -18.81 21.38 -17.82
N ARG A 431 -17.52 21.18 -18.06
CA ARG A 431 -16.72 21.84 -19.10
C ARG A 431 -15.75 20.82 -19.71
N PRO A 432 -15.47 20.87 -21.03
CA PRO A 432 -14.49 19.99 -21.65
C PRO A 432 -13.10 20.14 -21.01
N GLY A 433 -12.47 19.01 -20.68
CA GLY A 433 -11.19 18.95 -19.97
C GLY A 433 -10.11 18.20 -20.76
N GLY A 434 -8.87 18.68 -20.70
CA GLY A 434 -7.71 18.09 -21.38
C GLY A 434 -7.02 17.03 -20.54
N VAL A 435 -6.61 17.39 -19.32
CA VAL A 435 -6.10 16.48 -18.30
C VAL A 435 -7.16 16.38 -17.20
N VAL A 436 -7.65 15.17 -16.98
CA VAL A 436 -8.79 14.93 -16.10
C VAL A 436 -8.51 13.75 -15.20
N HIS A 437 -8.59 13.99 -13.90
CA HIS A 437 -8.49 12.98 -12.85
C HIS A 437 -9.84 12.84 -12.17
N ILE A 438 -10.49 11.67 -12.27
CA ILE A 438 -11.84 11.44 -11.71
C ILE A 438 -11.79 10.25 -10.77
N GLY A 439 -12.33 10.40 -9.56
CA GLY A 439 -12.40 9.31 -8.59
C GLY A 439 -13.45 9.55 -7.52
N LEU A 440 -13.49 8.63 -6.57
CA LEU A 440 -14.29 8.79 -5.36
C LEU A 440 -13.75 9.96 -4.52
N PRO A 441 -14.64 10.77 -3.94
CA PRO A 441 -14.23 11.81 -3.02
C PRO A 441 -13.65 11.16 -1.74
N TYR A 442 -12.60 11.78 -1.19
CA TYR A 442 -12.10 11.44 0.13
C TYR A 442 -12.01 12.70 0.98
N THR A 443 -11.92 12.53 2.29
CA THR A 443 -11.78 13.66 3.22
C THR A 443 -10.54 13.43 4.06
N ALA A 444 -9.56 14.31 3.90
CA ALA A 444 -8.41 14.38 4.80
C ALA A 444 -8.82 15.19 6.03
N HIS A 445 -8.74 14.59 7.21
CA HIS A 445 -9.12 15.21 8.47
C HIS A 445 -8.01 15.07 9.50
N ILE A 446 -7.57 16.20 10.05
CA ILE A 446 -6.67 16.28 11.20
C ILE A 446 -7.45 16.91 12.35
N GLU A 447 -7.42 16.25 13.51
CA GLU A 447 -7.91 16.78 14.77
C GLU A 447 -6.75 16.93 15.73
N THR A 448 -6.58 18.13 16.30
CA THR A 448 -5.54 18.34 17.30
C THR A 448 -5.99 17.89 18.67
N LEU A 449 -5.03 17.50 19.49
CA LEU A 449 -5.26 17.48 20.93
C LEU A 449 -5.57 18.89 21.45
N GLU A 450 -6.16 18.90 22.63
CA GLU A 450 -6.55 20.09 23.35
C GLU A 450 -5.30 20.92 23.67
N VAL A 451 -5.29 22.21 23.31
CA VAL A 451 -4.13 23.06 23.61
C VAL A 451 -3.86 23.09 25.11
N ASN A 452 -2.59 22.84 25.46
CA ASN A 452 -2.07 22.91 26.81
C ASN A 452 -0.74 23.67 26.81
N ALA A 453 -0.48 24.48 27.84
CA ALA A 453 0.77 25.23 27.94
C ALA A 453 1.89 24.33 28.48
N ASN A 454 3.02 24.29 27.77
CA ASN A 454 4.21 23.61 28.27
C ASN A 454 4.79 24.39 29.46
N GLY A 455 4.74 23.80 30.66
CA GLY A 455 5.41 24.32 31.87
C GLY A 455 4.62 25.33 32.72
N GLY A 456 3.31 25.49 32.48
CA GLY A 456 2.39 26.30 33.30
C GLY A 456 1.37 25.47 34.10
N ASP A 457 0.43 26.14 34.77
CA ASP A 457 -0.73 25.49 35.37
C ASP A 457 -1.51 24.69 34.30
N PRO A 458 -2.05 23.51 34.63
CA PRO A 458 -2.81 22.71 33.67
C PRO A 458 -3.97 23.54 33.13
N LEU A 459 -3.99 23.78 31.82
CA LEU A 459 -5.04 24.58 31.16
C LEU A 459 -6.34 23.80 30.94
N ARG A 460 -6.30 22.47 31.04
CA ARG A 460 -7.44 21.58 30.80
C ARG A 460 -8.72 21.93 31.60
N PRO A 461 -8.67 22.24 32.92
CA PRO A 461 -9.86 22.67 33.65
C PRO A 461 -10.25 24.13 33.39
N MET A 462 -9.41 24.92 32.73
CA MET A 462 -9.67 26.34 32.46
C MET A 462 -10.55 26.50 31.23
N LYS A 463 -11.27 27.63 31.15
CA LYS A 463 -12.00 27.93 29.93
C LYS A 463 -11.05 28.53 28.91
N LYS A 464 -11.10 28.03 27.68
CA LYS A 464 -10.23 28.44 26.59
C LYS A 464 -11.04 29.09 25.47
N LEU A 465 -10.42 30.02 24.78
CA LEU A 465 -10.90 30.62 23.54
C LEU A 465 -9.79 30.63 22.52
N ALA A 466 -9.97 29.80 21.50
CA ALA A 466 -9.08 29.73 20.36
C ALA A 466 -9.74 30.45 19.18
N PHE A 467 -9.25 31.63 18.83
CA PHE A 467 -9.91 32.49 17.83
C PHE A 467 -9.14 32.60 16.52
N GLU A 468 -7.85 32.29 16.51
CA GLU A 468 -6.99 32.35 15.33
C GLU A 468 -6.07 31.14 15.25
N VAL A 469 -5.87 30.62 14.04
CA VAL A 469 -4.80 29.67 13.75
C VAL A 469 -3.92 30.21 12.63
N ALA A 470 -2.62 29.99 12.77
CA ALA A 470 -1.66 30.11 11.69
C ALA A 470 -1.16 28.72 11.30
N LEU A 471 -1.30 28.38 10.02
CA LEU A 471 -0.82 27.13 9.43
C LEU A 471 0.37 27.44 8.53
N LEU A 472 1.53 26.86 8.83
CA LEU A 472 2.64 26.84 7.90
C LEU A 472 2.41 25.68 6.93
N VAL A 473 2.17 25.99 5.67
CA VAL A 473 1.83 25.01 4.63
C VAL A 473 2.82 25.04 3.49
N ARG A 474 2.93 23.92 2.80
CA ARG A 474 3.68 23.78 1.55
C ARG A 474 2.73 23.25 0.48
N ASN A 475 2.82 23.77 -0.74
CA ASN A 475 2.08 23.27 -1.91
C ASN A 475 0.62 22.85 -1.60
N THR A 476 -0.14 23.71 -0.91
CA THR A 476 -1.45 23.35 -0.35
C THR A 476 -2.57 24.16 -0.97
N ARG A 477 -3.71 23.51 -1.27
CA ARG A 477 -4.91 24.17 -1.78
C ARG A 477 -6.19 23.54 -1.19
N GLY A 478 -7.18 24.38 -0.87
CA GLY A 478 -8.51 23.89 -0.43
C GLY A 478 -8.51 23.39 1.00
N VAL A 479 -8.25 24.29 1.96
CA VAL A 479 -8.20 23.96 3.39
C VAL A 479 -9.34 24.65 4.14
N TYR A 480 -10.01 23.88 4.97
CA TYR A 480 -11.02 24.30 5.91
C TYR A 480 -10.50 24.15 7.33
N VAL A 481 -10.77 25.14 8.18
CA VAL A 481 -10.38 25.08 9.59
C VAL A 481 -11.54 25.51 10.46
N GLY A 482 -11.79 24.80 11.55
CA GLY A 482 -12.74 25.23 12.57
C GLY A 482 -12.46 24.61 13.94
N THR A 483 -13.17 25.13 14.95
CA THR A 483 -13.15 24.52 16.30
C THR A 483 -14.13 23.35 16.43
N THR A 484 -15.07 23.21 15.49
CA THR A 484 -16.01 22.09 15.40
C THR A 484 -16.26 21.74 13.94
N LEU A 485 -16.67 20.50 13.66
CA LEU A 485 -16.98 20.03 12.30
C LEU A 485 -18.19 20.74 11.67
N ASP A 486 -19.12 21.26 12.48
CA ASP A 486 -20.31 21.97 11.99
C ASP A 486 -20.00 23.43 11.57
N THR A 487 -18.88 23.98 12.03
CA THR A 487 -18.48 25.38 11.81
C THR A 487 -17.06 25.45 11.27
N LEU A 488 -16.90 24.99 10.03
CA LEU A 488 -15.63 25.06 9.31
C LEU A 488 -15.57 26.34 8.48
N ASP A 489 -14.48 27.10 8.64
CA ASP A 489 -14.23 28.32 7.89
C ASP A 489 -13.22 28.04 6.75
N PRO A 490 -13.57 28.26 5.47
CA PRO A 490 -12.63 28.09 4.37
C PRO A 490 -11.52 29.14 4.40
N ILE A 491 -10.28 28.72 4.13
CA ILE A 491 -9.17 29.63 3.89
C ILE A 491 -9.15 29.98 2.39
N ALA A 492 -9.50 31.21 2.05
CA ALA A 492 -9.45 31.68 0.67
C ALA A 492 -7.98 31.87 0.23
N GLN A 493 -7.61 31.31 -0.92
CA GLN A 493 -6.21 31.27 -1.40
C GLN A 493 -6.03 31.87 -2.81
N ARG A 494 -7.06 32.51 -3.37
CA ARG A 494 -6.97 33.16 -4.69
C ARG A 494 -6.50 34.60 -4.51
N GLU A 495 -5.39 34.96 -5.16
CA GLU A 495 -4.82 36.31 -5.07
C GLU A 495 -4.80 37.04 -6.41
N PHE A 496 -4.14 36.48 -7.44
CA PHE A 496 -3.81 37.21 -8.68
C PHE A 496 -4.05 36.42 -9.98
N GLU A 497 -4.60 35.20 -9.92
CA GLU A 497 -4.76 34.33 -11.10
C GLU A 497 -5.83 34.84 -12.09
N ASN A 498 -5.56 34.68 -13.39
CA ASN A 498 -6.48 35.00 -14.47
C ASN A 498 -7.81 34.25 -14.33
N TYR A 499 -8.88 34.75 -14.97
CA TYR A 499 -10.24 34.22 -14.81
C TYR A 499 -10.38 32.72 -15.16
N ASP A 500 -9.49 32.19 -16.03
CA ASP A 500 -9.52 30.80 -16.53
C ASP A 500 -8.31 29.95 -16.09
N GLU A 501 -7.39 30.49 -15.28
CA GLU A 501 -6.26 29.72 -14.76
C GLU A 501 -6.62 29.03 -13.44
N PRO A 502 -6.15 27.79 -13.20
CA PRO A 502 -6.33 27.15 -11.92
C PRO A 502 -5.61 27.95 -10.83
N THR A 503 -6.24 28.07 -9.65
CA THR A 503 -5.59 28.68 -8.49
C THR A 503 -4.34 27.89 -8.13
N GLY A 504 -3.23 28.61 -7.96
CA GLY A 504 -1.96 28.00 -7.59
C GLY A 504 -2.04 27.39 -6.19
N ALA A 505 -1.20 26.39 -5.94
CA ALA A 505 -1.00 25.93 -4.57
C ALA A 505 -0.20 26.97 -3.77
N TYR A 506 -0.58 27.16 -2.50
CA TYR A 506 0.06 28.14 -1.64
C TYR A 506 1.19 27.52 -0.82
N THR A 507 2.30 28.24 -0.68
CA THR A 507 3.41 27.92 0.23
C THR A 507 3.73 29.12 1.09
N GLY A 508 3.66 28.95 2.41
CA GLY A 508 3.82 30.05 3.35
C GLY A 508 2.93 29.89 4.57
N VAL A 509 2.60 31.01 5.21
CA VAL A 509 1.77 31.03 6.41
C VAL A 509 0.35 31.45 6.04
N LEU A 510 -0.61 30.55 6.21
CA LEU A 510 -2.03 30.84 6.11
C LEU A 510 -2.56 31.19 7.50
N THR A 511 -3.18 32.35 7.65
CA THR A 511 -3.83 32.76 8.89
C THR A 511 -5.34 32.79 8.72
N LYS A 512 -6.06 32.33 9.73
CA LYS A 512 -7.52 32.33 9.71
C LYS A 512 -8.09 32.61 11.10
N ASN A 513 -8.92 33.65 11.16
CA ASN A 513 -9.83 33.85 12.29
C ASN A 513 -10.99 32.88 12.15
N MET A 514 -11.23 32.09 13.20
CA MET A 514 -12.23 31.03 13.24
C MET A 514 -13.42 31.44 14.11
N SER A 515 -14.59 30.91 13.74
CA SER A 515 -15.76 30.91 14.62
C SER A 515 -15.44 30.09 15.87
N CYS A 516 -15.47 30.71 17.06
CA CYS A 516 -15.03 30.07 18.30
C CYS A 516 -16.01 30.26 19.46
N ARG A 517 -16.00 29.32 20.42
CA ARG A 517 -16.84 29.36 21.61
C ARG A 517 -15.99 29.26 22.88
N TRP A 518 -16.28 30.13 23.85
CA TRP A 518 -15.70 30.08 25.19
C TRP A 518 -16.19 28.83 25.94
N GLY A 519 -15.28 27.92 26.29
CA GLY A 519 -15.64 26.62 26.89
C GLY A 519 -14.46 25.92 27.55
N VAL A 520 -14.75 24.94 28.41
CA VAL A 520 -13.72 24.14 29.12
C VAL A 520 -13.09 23.11 28.16
N ASP A 521 -13.93 22.45 27.35
CA ASP A 521 -13.50 21.50 26.32
C ASP A 521 -13.16 22.20 24.97
N SER A 522 -12.97 23.53 25.00
CA SER A 522 -12.57 24.31 23.83
C SER A 522 -11.04 24.25 23.66
N GLY A 523 -10.56 24.38 22.42
CA GLY A 523 -9.11 24.39 22.12
C GLY A 523 -8.59 23.16 21.39
N HIS A 524 -9.48 22.36 20.80
CA HIS A 524 -9.16 21.48 19.68
C HIS A 524 -9.38 22.21 18.35
N PHE A 525 -8.63 21.81 17.32
CA PHE A 525 -8.79 22.32 15.96
C PHE A 525 -9.05 21.17 15.02
N HIS A 526 -10.00 21.36 14.12
CA HIS A 526 -10.25 20.48 12.98
C HIS A 526 -9.70 21.16 11.73
N ILE A 527 -8.85 20.45 11.00
CA ILE A 527 -8.36 20.87 9.69
C ILE A 527 -8.80 19.82 8.68
N ILE A 528 -9.51 20.27 7.65
CA ILE A 528 -10.16 19.41 6.69
C ILE A 528 -9.83 19.85 5.27
N SER A 529 -9.62 18.87 4.40
CA SER A 529 -9.67 19.04 2.95
C SER A 529 -10.56 17.94 2.36
N ASP A 530 -11.61 18.35 1.66
CA ASP A 530 -12.62 17.47 1.01
C ASP A 530 -12.55 17.55 -0.52
N ASP A 531 -11.69 18.41 -1.05
CA ASP A 531 -11.44 18.56 -2.47
C ASP A 531 -10.28 17.66 -2.93
N PRO A 532 -10.24 17.27 -4.21
CA PRO A 532 -9.14 16.49 -4.77
C PRO A 532 -7.90 17.37 -4.99
N LEU A 533 -7.35 17.90 -3.90
CA LEU A 533 -6.28 18.88 -3.88
C LEU A 533 -5.21 18.51 -2.84
N PRO A 534 -3.95 18.96 -3.05
CA PRO A 534 -2.89 18.69 -2.09
C PRO A 534 -3.09 19.47 -0.79
N MET A 535 -2.83 18.79 0.33
CA MET A 535 -2.74 19.42 1.65
C MET A 535 -1.50 18.92 2.39
N GLU A 536 -0.52 19.80 2.56
CA GLU A 536 0.72 19.52 3.28
C GLU A 536 0.96 20.60 4.35
N ILE A 537 0.82 20.18 5.61
CA ILE A 537 0.93 21.04 6.78
C ILE A 537 2.26 20.77 7.47
N LEU A 538 3.10 21.81 7.58
CA LEU A 538 4.41 21.73 8.23
C LEU A 538 4.34 22.10 9.71
N SER A 539 3.45 23.01 10.09
CA SER A 539 3.28 23.43 11.47
C SER A 539 1.91 24.08 11.70
N LEU A 540 1.40 23.93 12.93
CA LEU A 540 0.16 24.52 13.41
C LEU A 540 0.48 25.41 14.62
N MET A 541 0.11 26.68 14.54
CA MET A 541 0.39 27.69 15.54
C MET A 541 -0.94 28.34 15.98
N PRO A 542 -1.56 27.83 17.06
CA PRO A 542 -2.85 28.35 17.50
C PRO A 542 -2.66 29.54 18.46
N GLN A 543 -3.51 30.55 18.33
CA GLN A 543 -3.63 31.61 19.34
C GLN A 543 -4.80 31.32 20.27
N VAL A 544 -4.51 31.18 21.56
CA VAL A 544 -5.49 30.79 22.59
C VAL A 544 -5.39 31.72 23.80
N VAL A 545 -6.55 32.16 24.28
CA VAL A 545 -6.71 32.84 25.59
C VAL A 545 -7.34 31.85 26.56
N ALA A 546 -6.76 31.70 27.75
CA ALA A 546 -7.31 30.86 28.82
C ALA A 546 -7.55 31.70 30.08
N SER A 547 -8.69 31.50 30.78
CA SER A 547 -8.95 32.10 32.09
C SER A 547 -9.74 31.20 33.03
#